data_AF-A0A2V8C935-F1
#
_entry.id   AF-A0A2V8C935-F1
#
_cell.length_a   1.000
_cell.length_b   1.000
_cell.length_c   1.000
_cell.angle_alpha   90.00
_cell.angle_beta   90.00
_cell.angle_gamma   90.00
#
_symmetry.space_group_name_H-M   'P 1'
#
loop_
_entity.id
_entity.type
_entity.pdbx_description
1 polymer ?
#
loop_
_entity_poly.entity_id
_entity_poly.type
_entity_poly.pdbx_seq_one_letter_code
_entity_poly.pdbx_strand_id
1 'polypeptide(L)'
;MGGGERLLAVRVSALGVDRGRIDVAADARSEDLPRLVPHRHPQHRRRHGRRRDQRRRTVILHLVSFKYKKDTGVSARDDHRARLRALKDLDGVVDLKVGEDIVRSPRSYDTGLMIVFRDRAALDAYQKNDRHVPIAQLGVAVSEHIVAVDFET
;
A
#
# COMPACT_ATOMS: atom_id res chain seq x y z
N MET A 1 5.55 -35.89 -17.60
CA MET A 1 6.29 -34.63 -17.88
C MET A 1 5.38 -33.74 -18.74
N GLY A 2 4.95 -32.54 -18.40
CA GLY A 2 4.97 -31.74 -17.18
C GLY A 2 3.89 -30.68 -17.42
N GLY A 3 2.78 -30.76 -16.67
CA GLY A 3 1.68 -29.81 -16.77
C GLY A 3 2.01 -28.59 -15.93
N GLY A 4 2.47 -27.51 -16.57
CA GLY A 4 2.68 -26.22 -15.92
C GLY A 4 1.33 -25.60 -15.57
N GLU A 5 0.86 -25.83 -14.36
CA GLU A 5 -0.19 -25.02 -13.74
C GLU A 5 0.33 -23.58 -13.59
N ARG A 6 -0.24 -22.68 -14.38
CA ARG A 6 -0.03 -21.24 -14.24
C ARG A 6 -0.65 -20.81 -12.91
N LEU A 7 0.20 -20.56 -11.93
CA LEU A 7 -0.14 -19.92 -10.67
C LEU A 7 -0.73 -18.54 -10.97
N LEU A 8 -2.07 -18.44 -10.92
CA LEU A 8 -2.79 -17.19 -11.04
C LEU A 8 -2.47 -16.37 -9.78
N ALA A 9 -1.49 -15.47 -9.87
CA ALA A 9 -1.23 -14.49 -8.83
C ALA A 9 -2.51 -13.69 -8.62
N VAL A 10 -3.19 -13.92 -7.49
CA VAL A 10 -4.37 -13.17 -7.08
C VAL A 10 -3.91 -11.73 -6.83
N ARG A 11 -3.98 -10.91 -7.88
CA ARG A 11 -4.03 -9.47 -7.73
C ARG A 11 -5.36 -9.15 -7.07
N VAL A 12 -5.35 -8.90 -5.76
CA VAL A 12 -6.40 -8.12 -5.11
C VAL A 12 -6.21 -6.67 -5.58
N SER A 13 -6.45 -6.43 -6.87
CA SER A 13 -6.53 -5.08 -7.42
C SER A 13 -7.91 -4.55 -7.05
N ALA A 14 -7.93 -3.45 -6.30
CA ALA A 14 -9.11 -2.64 -6.09
C ALA A 14 -9.88 -2.48 -7.40
N LEU A 15 -11.13 -2.96 -7.42
CA LEU A 15 -12.06 -2.73 -8.51
C LEU A 15 -12.23 -1.22 -8.71
N GLY A 16 -12.20 -0.81 -9.99
CA GLY A 16 -12.04 0.56 -10.43
C GLY A 16 -13.08 1.55 -9.90
N VAL A 17 -12.60 2.71 -9.49
CA VAL A 17 -13.39 3.93 -9.35
C VAL A 17 -13.03 4.82 -10.53
N ASP A 18 -14.01 5.02 -11.40
CA ASP A 18 -13.98 5.95 -12.52
C ASP A 18 -13.72 7.38 -12.01
N ARG A 19 -12.57 7.96 -12.37
CA ARG A 19 -12.19 9.31 -11.95
C ARG A 19 -12.67 10.31 -12.99
N GLY A 20 -13.88 10.81 -12.75
CA GLY A 20 -14.40 12.02 -13.37
C GLY A 20 -13.39 13.17 -13.25
N ARG A 21 -13.09 13.73 -14.41
CA ARG A 21 -12.16 14.82 -14.73
C ARG A 21 -12.54 16.11 -13.99
N ILE A 22 -11.58 16.78 -13.34
CA ILE A 22 -11.70 18.16 -12.89
C ILE A 22 -10.69 18.98 -13.70
N ASP A 23 -11.19 19.81 -14.61
CA ASP A 23 -10.38 20.74 -15.39
C ASP A 23 -10.05 21.97 -14.53
N VAL A 24 -8.75 22.25 -14.33
CA VAL A 24 -8.27 23.51 -13.74
C VAL A 24 -7.72 24.36 -14.88
N ALA A 25 -8.43 25.46 -15.17
CA ALA A 25 -8.03 26.45 -16.15
C ALA A 25 -6.73 27.15 -15.72
N ALA A 26 -5.75 27.15 -16.62
CA ALA A 26 -4.58 28.02 -16.55
C ALA A 26 -4.95 29.36 -17.20
N ASP A 27 -4.66 30.47 -16.52
CA ASP A 27 -4.64 31.78 -17.16
C ASP A 27 -3.25 32.39 -16.99
N ALA A 28 -2.70 32.82 -18.12
CA ALA A 28 -1.36 33.35 -18.27
C ALA A 28 -1.49 34.85 -18.54
N ARG A 29 -0.66 35.68 -17.90
CA ARG A 29 -0.25 36.98 -18.47
C ARG A 29 1.21 37.31 -18.15
N SER A 30 1.94 37.57 -19.23
CA SER A 30 3.20 38.32 -19.37
C SER A 30 2.96 39.83 -19.07
N GLU A 31 3.90 40.76 -18.92
CA GLU A 31 5.31 41.01 -19.33
C GLU A 31 5.93 41.98 -18.29
N ASP A 32 7.27 42.04 -18.16
CA ASP A 32 8.14 43.24 -18.36
C ASP A 32 9.49 43.17 -17.63
N LEU A 33 10.57 43.40 -18.40
CA LEU A 33 12.00 43.41 -18.07
C LEU A 33 12.50 44.88 -17.99
N PRO A 34 13.59 45.24 -17.28
CA PRO A 34 14.95 44.97 -17.80
C PRO A 34 16.08 44.75 -16.78
N ARG A 35 17.22 44.37 -17.36
CA ARG A 35 18.45 43.82 -16.78
C ARG A 35 19.35 44.88 -16.12
N LEU A 36 20.06 44.49 -15.06
CA LEU A 36 21.35 45.05 -14.69
C LEU A 36 22.33 43.92 -14.30
N VAL A 37 23.47 43.88 -14.99
CA VAL A 37 24.61 42.98 -14.75
C VAL A 37 25.70 43.78 -14.05
N PRO A 38 26.43 43.17 -13.10
CA PRO A 38 27.87 43.40 -13.08
C PRO A 38 28.68 42.10 -13.08
N HIS A 39 29.72 42.09 -13.90
CA HIS A 39 30.76 41.06 -14.00
C HIS A 39 31.75 41.12 -12.82
N ARG A 40 32.16 39.96 -12.26
CA ARG A 40 33.52 39.37 -12.44
C ARG A 40 33.77 38.11 -11.55
N HIS A 41 34.51 37.17 -12.17
CA HIS A 41 35.06 35.85 -11.79
C HIS A 41 36.07 35.83 -10.61
N PRO A 42 36.70 34.68 -10.23
CA PRO A 42 36.24 33.29 -10.05
C PRO A 42 36.80 32.66 -8.75
N GLN A 43 36.11 31.69 -8.11
CA GLN A 43 36.82 30.61 -7.40
C GLN A 43 36.08 29.27 -7.56
N HIS A 44 36.62 28.45 -8.45
CA HIS A 44 36.35 27.02 -8.55
C HIS A 44 36.82 26.32 -7.27
N ARG A 45 35.88 25.93 -6.41
CA ARG A 45 35.98 24.70 -5.63
C ARG A 45 34.64 23.97 -5.69
N ARG A 46 34.44 23.25 -6.79
CA ARG A 46 33.41 22.20 -6.89
C ARG A 46 33.77 21.09 -5.90
N ARG A 47 33.25 21.18 -4.68
CA ARG A 47 33.11 20.01 -3.81
C ARG A 47 31.68 19.53 -3.98
N HIS A 48 31.57 18.37 -4.63
CA HIS A 48 30.35 17.64 -4.92
C HIS A 48 29.29 17.85 -3.84
N GLY A 49 28.25 18.61 -4.19
CA GLY A 49 26.99 18.52 -3.48
C GLY A 49 26.58 17.06 -3.53
N ARG A 50 26.65 16.39 -2.38
CA ARG A 50 25.75 15.26 -2.14
C ARG A 50 24.35 15.85 -2.10
N ARG A 51 23.80 16.15 -3.29
CA ARG A 51 22.36 16.07 -3.52
C ARG A 51 22.04 14.62 -3.21
N ARG A 52 21.78 14.32 -1.93
CA ARG A 52 21.01 13.15 -1.59
C ARG A 52 19.69 13.40 -2.31
N ASP A 53 19.53 12.72 -3.43
CA ASP A 53 18.25 12.40 -4.03
C ASP A 53 17.47 11.57 -3.00
N GLN A 54 17.14 12.18 -1.88
CA GLN A 54 16.13 11.72 -0.96
C GLN A 54 14.82 12.19 -1.57
N ARG A 55 14.44 11.57 -2.70
CA ARG A 55 13.02 11.33 -2.96
C ARG A 55 12.50 10.80 -1.63
N ARG A 56 11.64 11.56 -0.96
CA ARG A 56 11.06 11.17 0.32
C ARG A 56 10.55 9.75 0.10
N ARG A 57 11.16 8.76 0.76
CA ARG A 57 10.61 7.41 0.75
C ARG A 57 9.37 7.51 1.61
N THR A 58 8.22 7.68 0.97
CA THR A 58 6.95 7.71 1.67
C THR A 58 6.64 6.29 2.12
N VAL A 59 6.26 6.12 3.38
CA VAL A 59 5.82 4.82 3.89
C VAL A 59 4.41 4.55 3.36
N ILE A 60 4.03 3.28 3.23
CA ILE A 60 2.71 2.90 2.73
C ILE A 60 1.90 2.30 3.86
N LEU A 61 0.70 2.83 4.08
CA LEU A 61 -0.31 2.20 4.91
C LEU A 61 -1.21 1.31 4.04
N HIS A 62 -1.22 0.02 4.36
CA HIS A 62 -2.09 -0.98 3.76
C HIS A 62 -3.17 -1.37 4.78
N LEU A 63 -4.41 -1.01 4.52
CA LEU A 63 -5.56 -1.36 5.35
C LEU A 63 -6.42 -2.38 4.63
N VAL A 64 -6.80 -3.45 5.33
CA VAL A 64 -7.72 -4.48 4.82
C VAL A 64 -8.79 -4.74 5.85
N SER A 65 -10.03 -4.91 5.39
CA SER A 65 -11.13 -5.37 6.23
C SER A 65 -11.78 -6.61 5.62
N PHE A 66 -12.07 -7.60 6.47
CA PHE A 66 -12.64 -8.90 6.09
C PHE A 66 -14.05 -9.06 6.67
N LYS A 67 -15.01 -9.34 5.80
CA LYS A 67 -16.36 -9.79 6.16
C LYS A 67 -16.42 -11.29 5.93
N TYR A 68 -16.54 -12.07 6.99
CA TYR A 68 -16.55 -13.52 6.90
C TYR A 68 -17.89 -14.03 6.40
N LYS A 69 -17.86 -15.13 5.65
CA LYS A 69 -19.08 -15.86 5.29
C LYS A 69 -19.85 -16.28 6.54
N LYS A 70 -21.16 -16.42 6.41
CA LYS A 70 -22.05 -16.81 7.51
C LYS A 70 -21.68 -18.15 8.15
N ASP A 71 -21.15 -19.08 7.37
CA ASP A 71 -20.72 -20.42 7.78
C ASP A 71 -19.27 -20.49 8.28
N THR A 72 -18.48 -19.42 8.15
CA THR A 72 -17.15 -19.32 8.74
C THR A 72 -17.27 -19.23 10.26
N GLY A 73 -16.99 -20.34 10.96
CA GLY A 73 -17.05 -20.44 12.42
C GLY A 73 -15.96 -19.64 13.14
N VAL A 74 -16.16 -19.38 14.44
CA VAL A 74 -15.27 -18.55 15.28
C VAL A 74 -13.82 -19.05 15.25
N SER A 75 -13.59 -20.35 15.39
CA SER A 75 -12.25 -20.93 15.36
C SER A 75 -11.50 -20.67 14.05
N ALA A 76 -12.20 -20.69 12.90
CA ALA A 76 -11.60 -20.37 11.61
C ALA A 76 -11.24 -18.88 11.49
N ARG A 77 -12.05 -17.99 12.07
CA ARG A 77 -11.76 -16.54 12.13
C ARG A 77 -10.54 -16.27 13.02
N ASP A 78 -10.45 -16.97 14.16
CA ASP A 78 -9.31 -16.88 15.06
C ASP A 78 -8.02 -17.38 14.42
N ASP A 79 -8.08 -18.53 13.73
CA ASP A 79 -6.94 -19.07 12.98
C ASP A 79 -6.48 -18.09 11.87
N HIS A 80 -7.42 -17.55 11.09
CA HIS A 80 -7.09 -16.56 10.07
C HIS A 80 -6.40 -15.32 10.67
N ARG A 81 -6.92 -14.78 11.79
CA ARG A 81 -6.27 -13.65 12.49
C ARG A 81 -4.89 -14.01 13.04
N ALA A 82 -4.72 -15.21 13.61
CA ALA A 82 -3.43 -15.67 14.11
C ALA A 82 -2.38 -15.76 12.99
N ARG A 83 -2.77 -16.30 11.83
CA ARG A 83 -1.92 -16.37 10.64
C ARG A 83 -1.54 -14.98 10.14
N LEU A 84 -2.49 -14.04 10.07
CA LEU A 84 -2.20 -12.65 9.72
C LEU A 84 -1.18 -12.00 10.68
N ARG A 85 -1.29 -12.24 12.00
CA ARG A 85 -0.31 -11.74 12.98
C ARG A 85 1.11 -12.26 12.73
N ALA A 86 1.24 -13.50 12.24
CA ALA A 86 2.53 -14.11 11.96
C ALA A 86 3.27 -13.48 10.77
N LEU A 87 2.61 -12.61 9.98
CA LEU A 87 3.21 -11.89 8.87
C LEU A 87 4.02 -10.65 9.31
N LYS A 88 3.98 -10.29 10.59
CA LYS A 88 4.69 -9.11 11.14
C LYS A 88 6.21 -9.13 10.90
N ASP A 89 6.80 -10.32 10.76
CA ASP A 89 8.24 -10.52 10.65
C ASP A 89 8.73 -10.59 9.18
N LEU A 90 7.88 -10.26 8.20
CA LEU A 90 8.28 -10.21 6.79
C LEU A 90 9.11 -8.95 6.49
N ASP A 91 10.11 -9.09 5.60
CA ASP A 91 10.96 -7.95 5.20
C ASP A 91 10.10 -6.81 4.64
N GLY A 92 10.42 -5.59 5.09
CA GLY A 92 9.73 -4.38 4.68
C GLY A 92 8.48 -4.03 5.47
N VAL A 93 7.97 -4.92 6.33
CA VAL A 93 6.92 -4.61 7.32
C VAL A 93 7.54 -3.80 8.46
N VAL A 94 6.95 -2.64 8.75
CA VAL A 94 7.35 -1.72 9.83
C VAL A 94 6.47 -1.88 11.06
N ASP A 95 5.15 -2.03 10.85
CA ASP A 95 4.16 -2.28 11.89
C ASP A 95 3.04 -3.13 11.29
N LEU A 96 2.42 -4.00 12.11
CA LEU A 96 1.28 -4.82 11.72
C LEU A 96 0.32 -4.98 12.90
N LYS A 97 -0.94 -4.61 12.68
CA LYS A 97 -2.04 -4.78 13.63
C LYS A 97 -3.18 -5.56 12.99
N VAL A 98 -3.76 -6.50 13.74
CA VAL A 98 -4.97 -7.22 13.33
C VAL A 98 -5.87 -7.53 14.53
N GLY A 99 -7.17 -7.30 14.35
CA GLY A 99 -8.15 -7.41 15.43
C GLY A 99 -9.56 -7.74 14.94
N GLU A 100 -10.37 -8.24 15.86
CA GLU A 100 -11.82 -8.38 15.68
C GLU A 100 -12.51 -7.02 15.80
N ASP A 101 -13.61 -6.83 15.08
CA ASP A 101 -14.50 -5.71 15.35
C ASP A 101 -15.26 -5.89 16.66
N ILE A 102 -15.08 -4.90 17.54
CA ILE A 102 -15.73 -4.84 18.85
C ILE A 102 -17.06 -4.07 18.81
N VAL A 103 -17.24 -3.16 17.85
CA VAL A 103 -18.41 -2.28 17.80
C VAL A 103 -19.60 -3.01 17.16
N ARG A 104 -19.33 -3.89 16.19
CA ARG A 104 -20.32 -4.73 15.48
C ARG A 104 -21.46 -3.91 14.86
N SER A 105 -21.13 -2.74 14.33
CA SER A 105 -22.09 -1.87 13.67
C SER A 105 -22.53 -2.45 12.31
N PRO A 106 -23.69 -2.03 11.76
CA PRO A 106 -24.14 -2.49 10.44
C PRO A 106 -23.16 -2.21 9.29
N ARG A 107 -22.32 -1.17 9.43
CA ARG A 107 -21.27 -0.81 8.46
C ARG A 107 -19.92 -1.47 8.75
N SER A 108 -19.83 -2.27 9.81
CA SER A 108 -18.58 -2.92 10.21
C SER A 108 -18.31 -4.20 9.42
N TYR A 109 -17.03 -4.42 9.19
CA TYR A 109 -16.46 -5.72 8.83
C TYR A 109 -16.04 -6.45 10.12
N ASP A 110 -15.79 -7.75 10.05
CA ASP A 110 -15.60 -8.57 11.25
C ASP A 110 -14.14 -8.60 11.73
N THR A 111 -13.19 -8.30 10.84
CA THR A 111 -11.76 -8.23 11.15
C THR A 111 -11.08 -7.12 10.36
N GLY A 112 -10.25 -6.34 11.03
CA GLY A 112 -9.38 -5.33 10.42
C GLY A 112 -7.92 -5.74 10.48
N LEU A 113 -7.17 -5.42 9.42
CA LEU A 113 -5.73 -5.57 9.28
C LEU A 113 -5.14 -4.23 8.84
N MET A 114 -4.07 -3.81 9.50
CA MET A 114 -3.29 -2.63 9.17
C MET A 114 -1.82 -3.01 9.11
N ILE A 115 -1.15 -2.65 8.02
CA ILE A 115 0.29 -2.88 7.83
C ILE A 115 0.93 -1.57 7.38
N VAL A 116 2.05 -1.21 8.01
CA VAL A 116 2.94 -0.15 7.52
C VAL A 116 4.09 -0.80 6.78
N PHE A 117 4.33 -0.38 5.53
CA PHE A 117 5.49 -0.78 4.75
C PHE A 117 6.48 0.37 4.61
N ARG A 118 7.78 0.04 4.61
CA ARG A 118 8.87 1.03 4.48
C ARG A 118 8.79 1.88 3.19
N ASP A 119 8.22 1.32 2.14
CA ASP A 119 8.01 1.94 0.83
C ASP A 119 7.10 1.07 -0.05
N ARG A 120 6.80 1.55 -1.26
CA ARG A 120 6.00 0.81 -2.25
C ARG A 120 6.63 -0.52 -2.68
N ALA A 121 7.96 -0.59 -2.78
CA ALA A 121 8.64 -1.82 -3.19
C ALA A 121 8.47 -2.94 -2.16
N ALA A 122 8.45 -2.59 -0.86
CA ALA A 122 8.13 -3.52 0.22
C ALA A 122 6.70 -4.07 0.13
N LEU A 123 5.70 -3.24 -0.15
CA LEU A 123 4.33 -3.72 -0.39
C LEU A 123 4.27 -4.68 -1.59
N ASP A 124 4.90 -4.32 -2.70
CA ASP A 124 4.91 -5.15 -3.92
C ASP A 124 5.59 -6.52 -3.68
N ALA A 125 6.62 -6.57 -2.84
CA ALA A 125 7.31 -7.81 -2.44
C ALA A 125 6.46 -8.64 -1.47
N TYR A 126 5.82 -7.99 -0.49
CA TYR A 126 4.91 -8.63 0.45
C TYR A 126 3.76 -9.35 -0.25
N GLN A 127 3.14 -8.71 -1.25
CA GLN A 127 2.01 -9.28 -1.99
C GLN A 127 2.33 -10.62 -2.66
N LYS A 128 3.60 -10.86 -3.01
CA LYS A 128 4.10 -12.06 -3.68
C LYS A 128 4.82 -13.02 -2.74
N ASN A 129 4.92 -12.70 -1.45
CA ASN A 129 5.68 -13.48 -0.50
C ASN A 129 5.01 -14.85 -0.26
N ASP A 130 5.80 -15.92 -0.29
CA ASP A 130 5.32 -17.31 -0.14
C ASP A 130 4.63 -17.57 1.21
N ARG A 131 4.91 -16.77 2.25
CA ARG A 131 4.19 -16.84 3.54
C ARG A 131 2.88 -16.06 3.51
N HIS A 132 2.79 -14.99 2.73
CA HIS A 132 1.59 -14.16 2.60
C HIS A 132 0.54 -14.80 1.71
N VAL A 133 0.93 -15.29 0.53
CA VAL A 133 -0.01 -15.76 -0.51
C VAL A 133 -1.00 -16.83 0.02
N PRO A 134 -0.57 -17.88 0.76
CA PRO A 134 -1.49 -18.88 1.29
C PRO A 134 -2.49 -18.30 2.31
N ILE A 135 -2.08 -17.28 3.08
CA ILE A 135 -2.93 -16.62 4.08
C ILE A 135 -3.94 -15.70 3.40
N ALA A 136 -3.53 -14.98 2.36
CA ALA A 136 -4.44 -14.19 1.53
C ALA A 136 -5.50 -15.06 0.84
N GLN A 137 -5.09 -16.23 0.32
CA GLN A 137 -6.00 -17.21 -0.27
C GLN A 137 -6.99 -17.78 0.76
N LEU A 138 -6.52 -18.08 1.98
CA LEU A 138 -7.40 -18.45 3.09
C LEU A 138 -8.43 -17.35 3.35
N GLY A 139 -8.00 -16.09 3.43
CA GLY A 139 -8.89 -14.94 3.59
C GLY A 139 -9.99 -14.88 2.52
N VAL A 140 -9.61 -15.02 1.24
CA VAL A 140 -10.57 -15.11 0.12
C VAL A 140 -11.55 -16.27 0.30
N ALA A 141 -11.07 -17.43 0.74
CA ALA A 141 -11.91 -18.61 0.91
C ALA A 141 -12.93 -18.46 2.04
N VAL A 142 -12.59 -17.78 3.14
CA VAL A 142 -13.45 -17.65 4.33
C VAL A 142 -14.30 -16.36 4.37
N SER A 143 -14.05 -15.42 3.45
CA SER A 143 -14.74 -14.14 3.38
C SER A 143 -15.78 -14.05 2.25
N GLU A 144 -16.87 -13.34 2.53
CA GLU A 144 -17.83 -12.91 1.50
C GLU A 144 -17.44 -11.56 0.90
N HIS A 145 -16.82 -10.68 1.70
CA HIS A 145 -16.27 -9.41 1.23
C HIS A 145 -14.89 -9.16 1.82
N ILE A 146 -14.02 -8.60 0.98
CA ILE A 146 -12.71 -8.09 1.37
C ILE A 146 -12.56 -6.73 0.73
N VAL A 147 -12.26 -5.72 1.53
CA VAL A 147 -11.98 -4.36 1.04
C VAL A 147 -10.60 -3.94 1.50
N ALA A 148 -9.88 -3.21 0.65
CA ALA A 148 -8.56 -2.72 0.95
C ALA A 148 -8.37 -1.29 0.47
N VAL A 149 -7.52 -0.55 1.17
CA VAL A 149 -7.02 0.77 0.74
C VAL A 149 -5.54 0.88 1.05
N ASP A 150 -4.81 1.42 0.08
CA ASP A 150 -3.37 1.68 0.16
C ASP A 150 -3.13 3.17 -0.02
N PHE A 151 -2.38 3.79 0.88
CA PHE A 151 -2.00 5.19 0.74
C PHE A 151 -0.66 5.51 1.39
N GLU A 152 -0.07 6.59 0.92
CA GLU A 152 1.18 7.16 1.42
C GLU A 152 0.96 7.96 2.71
N THR A 153 1.89 7.89 3.67
CA THR A 153 1.87 8.69 4.92
C THR A 153 3.20 9.36 5.22
#